data_AF-A0A017TBK4-F1
#
_entry.id   AF-A0A017TBK4-F1
#
_cell.length_a   1.000
_cell.length_b   1.000
_cell.length_c   1.000
_cell.angle_alpha   90.00
_cell.angle_beta   90.00
_cell.angle_gamma   90.00
#
_symmetry.space_group_name_H-M   'P 1'
#
loop_
_entity.id
_entity.type
_entity.pdbx_description
1 polymer ?
#
loop_
_entity_poly.entity_id
_entity_poly.type
_entity_poly.pdbx_seq_one_letter_code
_entity_poly.pdbx_strand_id
1 'polypeptide(L)'
;MTLVADACGLTTAFAPSLAPTDTPRPSPPAPSRAPGSMHRSPHTPPSRLLLRVLFPLTLSALLGIPAPSHAAPEKTASAKTSSAKTSNTKTASAKTSSAKTSNTKTASAKSAKASGAKVADAKAASARAAGARTADTKLKGCFSLGAPNRGTLSGGTRLRSTRHLEVRPGARAWGVPQLVHALQRAATQVNKKHGRSVLLVGDLSSQGGGELDGHRSHQTGRDADIGFYGMNSKGKPVQLKRFVAFDSAGAARGTPSWVRFDDARNWTLVASLLEDRSASVRYLIVSSALRARLLAYAARKKVPQDLLDRAAAAMISPRDGSHDNHFHLRIACPEAMRGACTEESFQRSSPRGDGAAPAAAPADIYE
;
A
#
# COMPACT_ATOMS: atom_id res chain seq x y z
N MET A 1 1.67 27.38 38.33
CA MET A 1 2.99 26.85 37.90
C MET A 1 2.76 25.93 36.72
N THR A 2 3.48 26.15 35.62
CA THR A 2 3.33 25.38 34.38
C THR A 2 4.18 24.13 34.44
N LEU A 3 3.58 22.95 34.32
CA LEU A 3 4.31 21.68 34.24
C LEU A 3 4.54 21.32 32.77
N VAL A 4 5.77 21.54 32.30
CA VAL A 4 6.25 21.04 31.01
C VAL A 4 6.70 19.59 31.23
N ALA A 5 6.04 18.64 30.61
CA ALA A 5 6.47 17.24 30.57
C ALA A 5 7.17 16.98 29.23
N ASP A 6 8.49 16.75 29.27
CA ASP A 6 9.30 16.42 28.10
C ASP A 6 9.91 15.01 28.22
N ALA A 7 9.81 14.25 27.13
CA ALA A 7 10.62 13.12 26.70
C ALA A 7 10.79 11.80 27.52
N CYS A 8 10.75 10.71 26.75
CA CYS A 8 11.59 9.50 26.85
C CYS A 8 11.52 8.59 28.08
N GLY A 9 10.74 7.52 27.96
CA GLY A 9 11.04 6.26 28.65
C GLY A 9 12.28 5.58 28.04
N LEU A 10 13.43 5.73 28.68
CA LEU A 10 14.58 4.83 28.52
C LEU A 10 14.67 3.95 29.77
N THR A 11 14.55 2.63 29.59
CA THR A 11 14.79 1.66 30.65
C THR A 11 16.28 1.56 30.96
N THR A 12 16.69 2.00 32.15
CA THR A 12 18.03 1.81 32.69
C THR A 12 18.18 0.39 33.25
N ALA A 13 18.98 -0.44 32.59
CA ALA A 13 19.48 -1.69 33.16
C ALA A 13 20.89 -1.45 33.72
N PHE A 14 21.05 -1.63 35.04
CA PHE A 14 22.35 -1.57 35.70
C PHE A 14 23.16 -2.84 35.36
N ALA A 15 24.42 -2.67 34.95
CA ALA A 15 25.40 -3.74 34.88
C ALA A 15 26.75 -3.22 35.39
N PRO A 16 27.45 -3.94 36.29
CA PRO A 16 28.72 -3.48 36.85
C PRO A 16 29.87 -3.61 35.85
N SER A 17 30.78 -2.65 35.90
CA SER A 17 32.02 -2.65 35.12
C SER A 17 33.00 -3.70 35.64
N LEU A 18 33.50 -4.56 34.75
CA LEU A 18 34.68 -5.39 35.00
C LEU A 18 35.71 -5.11 33.90
N ALA A 19 36.96 -4.89 34.32
CA ALA A 19 38.07 -4.50 33.44
C ALA A 19 38.54 -5.68 32.56
N PRO A 20 39.08 -5.42 31.36
CA PRO A 20 39.64 -6.46 30.51
C PRO A 20 41.03 -6.89 31.00
N THR A 21 41.18 -8.18 31.31
CA THR A 21 42.49 -8.83 31.43
C THR A 21 42.90 -9.41 30.07
N ASP A 22 43.98 -8.92 29.49
CA ASP A 22 44.58 -9.49 28.27
C ASP A 22 45.00 -10.94 28.51
N THR A 23 44.51 -11.85 27.66
CA THR A 23 45.06 -13.21 27.52
C THR A 23 45.24 -13.53 26.03
N PRO A 24 46.41 -14.05 25.61
CA PRO A 24 46.72 -14.25 24.20
C PRO A 24 45.92 -15.42 23.61
N ARG A 25 45.33 -15.19 22.43
CA ARG A 25 44.55 -16.19 21.68
C ARG A 25 45.48 -17.16 20.94
N PRO A 26 45.31 -18.49 21.05
CA PRO A 26 46.10 -19.43 20.24
C PRO A 26 45.71 -19.39 18.76
N SER A 27 46.70 -19.54 17.89
CA SER A 27 46.56 -19.55 16.43
C SER A 27 45.84 -20.81 15.91
N PRO A 28 45.08 -20.72 14.80
CA PRO A 28 44.50 -21.90 14.15
C PRO A 28 45.58 -22.71 13.39
N PRO A 29 45.48 -24.06 13.33
CA PRO A 29 46.39 -24.87 12.53
C PRO A 29 46.12 -24.72 11.02
N ALA A 30 47.18 -24.85 10.22
CA ALA A 30 47.13 -24.75 8.77
C ALA A 30 46.54 -26.02 8.10
N PRO A 31 45.91 -25.92 6.92
CA PRO A 31 45.40 -27.07 6.18
C PRO A 31 46.54 -27.86 5.51
N SER A 32 46.62 -29.17 5.77
CA SER A 32 47.50 -30.09 5.03
C SER A 32 46.92 -30.41 3.64
N ARG A 33 47.78 -30.85 2.71
CA ARG A 33 47.43 -30.94 1.28
C ARG A 33 47.95 -32.24 0.66
N ALA A 34 47.03 -32.99 0.03
CA ALA A 34 47.24 -34.10 -0.93
C ALA A 34 47.91 -35.38 -0.37
N PRO A 35 47.97 -36.52 -1.14
CA PRO A 35 47.38 -36.81 -2.45
C PRO A 35 46.53 -38.12 -2.48
N GLY A 36 46.06 -38.55 -3.67
CA GLY A 36 45.70 -39.96 -3.91
C GLY A 36 44.45 -40.21 -4.77
N SER A 37 44.65 -40.71 -5.99
CA SER A 37 43.59 -41.24 -6.87
C SER A 37 43.30 -42.72 -6.57
N MET A 38 42.11 -43.24 -6.92
CA MET A 38 41.93 -44.52 -7.65
C MET A 38 40.45 -44.75 -8.05
N HIS A 39 40.24 -45.33 -9.24
CA HIS A 39 38.92 -45.73 -9.78
C HIS A 39 38.34 -46.98 -9.10
N ARG A 40 36.99 -47.08 -9.03
CA ARG A 40 36.22 -48.21 -9.58
C ARG A 40 34.70 -47.95 -9.62
N SER A 41 34.08 -48.26 -10.75
CA SER A 41 32.63 -48.44 -10.94
C SER A 41 32.28 -49.95 -10.86
N PRO A 42 31.06 -50.39 -11.20
CA PRO A 42 29.82 -50.19 -10.46
C PRO A 42 29.16 -51.53 -10.05
N HIS A 43 28.25 -51.53 -9.07
CA HIS A 43 27.41 -52.71 -8.78
C HIS A 43 25.93 -52.36 -8.57
N THR A 44 25.09 -53.05 -9.35
CA THR A 44 23.66 -53.35 -9.16
C THR A 44 23.52 -54.89 -9.14
N PRO A 45 22.34 -55.53 -8.90
CA PRO A 45 21.02 -55.05 -8.46
C PRO A 45 20.66 -55.73 -7.09
N PRO A 46 19.49 -56.32 -6.72
CA PRO A 46 18.30 -56.79 -7.47
C PRO A 46 16.96 -56.10 -7.13
N SER A 47 16.05 -56.14 -8.10
CA SER A 47 14.62 -55.82 -7.95
C SER A 47 13.81 -56.99 -7.36
N ARG A 48 12.86 -56.69 -6.47
CA ARG A 48 11.67 -57.47 -6.03
C ARG A 48 10.88 -56.54 -5.08
N LEU A 49 9.55 -56.51 -4.97
CA LEU A 49 8.50 -57.40 -5.48
C LEU A 49 7.21 -56.58 -5.75
N LEU A 50 6.46 -56.89 -6.80
CA LEU A 50 5.14 -56.31 -7.06
C LEU A 50 4.09 -56.96 -6.13
N LEU A 51 3.49 -56.19 -5.20
CA LEU A 51 2.31 -56.63 -4.47
C LEU A 51 1.04 -56.07 -5.12
N ARG A 52 0.48 -56.83 -6.07
CA ARG A 52 -0.87 -56.57 -6.60
C ARG A 52 -1.91 -57.02 -5.56
N VAL A 53 -2.48 -56.08 -4.82
CA VAL A 53 -3.69 -56.33 -4.03
C VAL A 53 -4.90 -56.27 -4.96
N LEU A 54 -5.49 -57.44 -5.22
CA LEU A 54 -6.76 -57.56 -5.94
C LEU A 54 -7.91 -57.22 -4.97
N PHE A 55 -8.66 -56.16 -5.28
CA PHE A 55 -9.92 -55.87 -4.61
C PHE A 55 -11.03 -56.77 -5.18
N PRO A 56 -11.82 -57.49 -4.34
CA PRO A 56 -12.98 -58.20 -4.82
C PRO A 56 -14.11 -57.22 -5.16
N LEU A 57 -14.63 -57.36 -6.38
CA LEU A 57 -15.80 -56.62 -6.86
C LEU A 57 -17.06 -57.21 -6.21
N THR A 58 -17.74 -56.48 -5.33
CA THR A 58 -19.06 -56.88 -4.82
C THR A 58 -20.16 -56.11 -5.54
N LEU A 59 -20.95 -56.85 -6.30
CA LEU A 59 -22.16 -56.38 -6.98
C LEU A 59 -23.33 -56.41 -6.00
N SER A 60 -24.05 -55.30 -5.85
CA SER A 60 -25.36 -55.28 -5.19
C SER A 60 -26.22 -54.19 -5.83
N ALA A 61 -27.50 -54.50 -5.99
CA ALA A 61 -28.36 -53.85 -6.97
C ALA A 61 -29.72 -53.44 -6.37
N LEU A 62 -30.37 -52.52 -7.10
CA LEU A 62 -31.77 -52.10 -7.01
C LEU A 62 -32.24 -51.29 -5.78
N LEU A 63 -32.87 -50.15 -6.14
CA LEU A 63 -33.92 -49.34 -5.48
C LEU A 63 -33.49 -47.85 -5.49
N GLY A 64 -34.26 -46.88 -5.99
CA GLY A 64 -35.53 -46.95 -6.71
C GLY A 64 -36.43 -45.73 -6.49
N ILE A 65 -36.29 -44.69 -7.36
CA ILE A 65 -37.32 -43.64 -7.65
C ILE A 65 -37.55 -42.59 -6.51
N PRO A 66 -38.00 -41.33 -6.75
CA PRO A 66 -37.95 -40.45 -7.95
C PRO A 66 -37.18 -39.12 -7.75
N ALA A 67 -36.97 -38.38 -8.85
CA ALA A 67 -36.69 -36.94 -8.83
C ALA A 67 -37.96 -36.13 -9.21
N PRO A 68 -38.15 -34.89 -8.70
CA PRO A 68 -39.18 -33.98 -9.21
C PRO A 68 -38.74 -33.26 -10.50
N SER A 69 -39.73 -32.89 -11.31
CA SER A 69 -39.58 -32.47 -12.71
C SER A 69 -39.33 -30.97 -12.93
N HIS A 70 -39.13 -30.60 -14.19
CA HIS A 70 -38.85 -29.27 -14.71
C HIS A 70 -39.93 -28.21 -14.43
N ALA A 71 -39.49 -26.94 -14.40
CA ALA A 71 -40.23 -25.81 -14.95
C ALA A 71 -39.28 -24.91 -15.76
N ALA A 72 -39.60 -24.68 -17.03
CA ALA A 72 -39.02 -23.59 -17.83
C ALA A 72 -39.79 -22.28 -17.56
N PRO A 73 -39.39 -21.15 -18.16
CA PRO A 73 -40.06 -20.81 -19.42
C PRO A 73 -39.14 -20.28 -20.53
N GLU A 74 -39.79 -19.96 -21.65
CA GLU A 74 -39.23 -19.83 -23.01
C GLU A 74 -38.40 -18.57 -23.30
N LYS A 75 -37.73 -18.62 -24.46
CA LYS A 75 -37.27 -17.44 -25.21
C LYS A 75 -38.32 -17.05 -26.23
N THR A 76 -38.55 -15.75 -26.41
CA THR A 76 -39.01 -15.20 -27.70
C THR A 76 -38.17 -14.01 -28.15
N ALA A 77 -37.64 -14.17 -29.36
CA ALA A 77 -37.25 -13.20 -30.39
C ALA A 77 -37.36 -11.69 -30.07
N SER A 78 -36.35 -10.83 -30.30
CA SER A 78 -35.45 -10.66 -31.47
C SER A 78 -36.16 -10.16 -32.74
N ALA A 79 -36.01 -8.86 -33.03
CA ALA A 79 -36.28 -8.27 -34.35
C ALA A 79 -34.98 -7.69 -34.93
N LYS A 80 -34.66 -8.09 -36.17
CA LYS A 80 -33.54 -7.58 -36.98
C LYS A 80 -33.98 -6.39 -37.82
N THR A 81 -33.07 -5.45 -38.08
CA THR A 81 -32.79 -4.82 -39.39
C THR A 81 -31.67 -3.78 -39.24
N SER A 82 -30.81 -3.45 -40.20
CA SER A 82 -30.14 -4.22 -41.28
C SER A 82 -29.19 -3.25 -42.01
N SER A 83 -28.03 -3.75 -42.45
CA SER A 83 -27.22 -3.24 -43.58
C SER A 83 -26.96 -1.73 -43.77
N ALA A 84 -25.69 -1.34 -43.75
CA ALA A 84 -25.09 -0.60 -44.87
C ALA A 84 -23.56 -0.77 -44.91
N LYS A 85 -23.00 -0.84 -46.12
CA LYS A 85 -21.57 -1.03 -46.42
C LYS A 85 -21.15 0.11 -47.34
N THR A 86 -20.20 0.95 -46.93
CA THR A 86 -19.48 1.83 -47.86
C THR A 86 -18.03 2.05 -47.43
N SER A 87 -17.16 2.24 -48.42
CA SER A 87 -15.70 2.27 -48.34
C SER A 87 -15.11 3.67 -48.57
N ASN A 88 -13.78 3.77 -48.47
CA ASN A 88 -12.91 4.91 -48.82
C ASN A 88 -12.90 6.10 -47.81
N THR A 89 -11.81 6.87 -47.64
CA THR A 89 -10.54 6.95 -48.40
C THR A 89 -9.32 7.33 -47.52
N LYS A 90 -8.10 7.13 -48.05
CA LYS A 90 -6.82 7.67 -47.52
C LYS A 90 -6.72 9.21 -47.68
N THR A 91 -6.09 9.88 -46.71
CA THR A 91 -4.93 10.80 -46.83
C THR A 91 -4.46 11.15 -45.40
N ALA A 92 -3.21 10.94 -44.96
CA ALA A 92 -1.89 11.42 -45.39
C ALA A 92 -1.41 12.66 -44.58
N SER A 93 -0.36 12.44 -43.78
CA SER A 93 0.71 13.34 -43.31
C SER A 93 0.54 14.86 -43.21
N ALA A 94 0.94 15.42 -42.06
CA ALA A 94 2.12 16.32 -42.00
C ALA A 94 2.68 16.44 -40.56
N LYS A 95 3.94 16.88 -40.45
CA LYS A 95 4.76 16.87 -39.22
C LYS A 95 5.76 18.04 -39.28
N THR A 96 5.61 19.02 -38.38
CA THR A 96 6.61 20.07 -38.06
C THR A 96 6.22 20.66 -36.70
N SER A 97 6.97 20.51 -35.60
CA SER A 97 8.28 21.09 -35.27
C SER A 97 8.30 22.62 -35.24
N SER A 98 8.27 23.19 -34.03
CA SER A 98 8.71 24.57 -33.77
C SER A 98 9.58 24.58 -32.52
N ALA A 99 10.78 25.14 -32.65
CA ALA A 99 11.71 25.36 -31.56
C ALA A 99 11.73 26.86 -31.18
N LYS A 100 12.12 27.13 -29.92
CA LYS A 100 13.08 28.19 -29.48
C LYS A 100 13.20 29.41 -30.43
N THR A 101 13.08 30.64 -29.95
CA THR A 101 14.15 31.28 -29.15
C THR A 101 13.69 32.61 -28.51
N SER A 102 14.44 33.07 -27.51
CA SER A 102 14.41 34.35 -26.79
C SER A 102 14.46 35.60 -27.73
N ASN A 103 14.31 36.87 -27.29
CA ASN A 103 14.94 37.52 -26.13
C ASN A 103 14.39 38.96 -25.86
N THR A 104 14.49 39.45 -24.60
CA THR A 104 14.85 40.84 -24.13
C THR A 104 14.47 42.12 -24.94
N LYS A 105 14.21 43.34 -24.40
CA LYS A 105 14.54 44.01 -23.11
C LYS A 105 13.85 45.43 -23.03
N THR A 106 13.64 45.99 -21.82
CA THR A 106 13.72 47.43 -21.34
C THR A 106 13.38 48.64 -22.26
N ALA A 107 12.89 49.83 -21.83
CA ALA A 107 12.40 50.38 -20.53
C ALA A 107 11.88 51.85 -20.68
N SER A 108 11.18 52.39 -19.66
CA SER A 108 11.02 53.84 -19.29
C SER A 108 10.29 54.83 -20.24
N ALA A 109 9.68 55.97 -19.83
CA ALA A 109 9.13 56.48 -18.55
C ALA A 109 8.35 57.84 -18.74
N LYS A 110 7.51 58.25 -17.75
CA LYS A 110 6.90 59.61 -17.51
C LYS A 110 5.84 60.15 -18.51
N SER A 111 4.92 61.09 -18.20
CA SER A 111 4.28 61.60 -16.93
C SER A 111 3.25 62.74 -17.20
N ALA A 112 2.06 62.75 -16.55
CA ALA A 112 1.19 63.93 -16.14
C ALA A 112 -0.25 63.42 -15.80
N LYS A 113 -0.88 63.61 -14.61
CA LYS A 113 -1.37 64.83 -13.87
C LYS A 113 -2.74 65.35 -14.43
N ALA A 114 -3.84 65.59 -13.67
CA ALA A 114 -4.22 65.46 -12.24
C ALA A 114 -5.73 65.12 -12.11
N SER A 115 -6.21 64.47 -11.03
CA SER A 115 -6.90 65.10 -9.87
C SER A 115 -7.54 64.01 -8.95
N GLY A 116 -8.02 64.26 -7.71
CA GLY A 116 -7.93 65.47 -6.90
C GLY A 116 -8.69 65.59 -5.54
N ALA A 117 -9.51 64.62 -5.07
CA ALA A 117 -10.40 64.81 -3.90
C ALA A 117 -10.18 63.85 -2.69
N LYS A 118 -10.39 64.40 -1.49
CA LYS A 118 -10.15 63.88 -0.12
C LYS A 118 -10.51 62.40 0.17
N VAL A 119 -9.62 61.74 0.93
CA VAL A 119 -10.02 60.88 2.08
C VAL A 119 -9.05 61.16 3.24
N ALA A 120 -9.58 61.49 4.42
CA ALA A 120 -8.87 61.53 5.69
C ALA A 120 -9.54 60.55 6.67
N ASP A 121 -8.87 60.25 7.79
CA ASP A 121 -9.35 59.40 8.88
C ASP A 121 -9.54 57.89 8.61
N ALA A 122 -8.40 57.18 8.50
CA ALA A 122 -8.31 55.75 8.81
C ALA A 122 -6.90 55.27 9.23
N LYS A 123 -6.08 56.11 9.89
CA LYS A 123 -4.69 55.78 10.25
C LYS A 123 -4.39 55.83 11.76
N ALA A 124 -5.25 55.19 12.56
CA ALA A 124 -5.06 55.04 14.01
C ALA A 124 -5.36 53.63 14.57
N ALA A 125 -5.93 52.71 13.78
CA ALA A 125 -6.44 51.42 14.28
C ALA A 125 -5.62 50.16 13.90
N SER A 126 -4.60 50.27 13.03
CA SER A 126 -3.87 49.10 12.49
C SER A 126 -2.53 48.79 13.21
N ALA A 127 -2.24 49.45 14.34
CA ALA A 127 -0.94 49.34 15.04
C ALA A 127 -0.95 48.44 16.29
N ARG A 128 -2.05 47.73 16.57
CA ARG A 128 -2.20 46.85 17.76
C ARG A 128 -2.76 45.46 17.46
N ALA A 129 -2.13 44.77 16.50
CA ALA A 129 -2.21 43.31 16.37
C ALA A 129 -0.84 42.65 16.05
N ALA A 130 0.27 43.39 16.18
CA ALA A 130 1.62 42.83 16.15
C ALA A 130 1.94 42.23 17.53
N GLY A 131 1.68 40.92 17.70
CA GLY A 131 1.82 40.28 19.02
C GLY A 131 1.73 38.75 19.06
N ALA A 132 1.30 38.10 17.97
CA ALA A 132 1.47 36.66 17.82
C ALA A 132 2.96 36.36 17.58
N ARG A 133 3.71 36.16 18.67
CA ARG A 133 5.07 35.60 18.60
C ARG A 133 4.94 34.23 17.92
N THR A 134 5.39 34.13 16.68
CA THR A 134 5.72 32.85 16.04
C THR A 134 6.90 32.28 16.80
N ALA A 135 6.61 31.61 17.92
CA ALA A 135 7.56 30.77 18.59
C ALA A 135 7.88 29.65 17.60
N ASP A 136 9.02 29.75 16.92
CA ASP A 136 9.67 28.66 16.21
C ASP A 136 10.22 27.66 17.25
N THR A 137 9.30 27.14 18.05
CA THR A 137 9.50 25.99 18.90
C THR A 137 9.51 24.81 17.94
N LYS A 138 10.66 24.58 17.31
CA LYS A 138 10.92 23.44 16.42
C LYS A 138 10.55 22.15 17.14
N LEU A 139 9.30 21.72 16.97
CA LEU A 139 8.67 20.69 17.80
C LEU A 139 9.53 19.43 17.74
N LYS A 140 10.09 19.05 18.89
CA LYS A 140 10.91 17.84 19.00
C LYS A 140 9.99 16.63 18.93
N GLY A 141 10.05 15.89 17.83
CA GLY A 141 9.23 14.69 17.63
C GLY A 141 8.78 14.53 16.19
N CYS A 142 7.98 13.50 15.95
CA CYS A 142 7.29 13.29 14.68
C CYS A 142 5.84 13.77 14.81
N PHE A 143 5.33 14.50 13.81
CA PHE A 143 3.96 15.02 13.79
C PHE A 143 3.33 14.85 12.41
N SER A 144 2.16 14.21 12.39
CA SER A 144 1.21 14.19 11.29
C SER A 144 0.27 15.37 11.47
N LEU A 145 0.33 16.38 10.58
CA LEU A 145 -0.38 17.65 10.72
C LEU A 145 -1.42 17.79 9.61
N GLY A 146 -2.68 18.11 9.97
CA GLY A 146 -3.78 18.27 9.03
C GLY A 146 -4.33 16.95 8.48
N ALA A 147 -5.00 17.03 7.33
CA ALA A 147 -5.71 15.91 6.70
C ALA A 147 -4.81 15.14 5.72
N PRO A 148 -5.13 13.86 5.40
CA PRO A 148 -4.33 13.03 4.48
C PRO A 148 -4.01 13.69 3.13
N ASN A 149 -4.90 14.56 2.64
CA ASN A 149 -4.82 15.30 1.38
C ASN A 149 -4.67 16.82 1.52
N ARG A 150 -4.49 17.35 2.74
CA ARG A 150 -4.16 18.75 3.04
C ARG A 150 -3.40 18.80 4.36
N GLY A 151 -2.09 18.54 4.29
CA GLY A 151 -1.29 18.40 5.50
C GLY A 151 0.20 18.26 5.28
N THR A 152 0.94 18.09 6.37
CA THR A 152 2.40 17.95 6.37
C THR A 152 2.85 16.87 7.35
N LEU A 153 4.11 16.45 7.20
CA LEU A 153 4.80 15.52 8.09
C LEU A 153 6.05 16.22 8.64
N SER A 154 6.09 16.45 9.94
CA SER A 154 7.30 16.91 10.62
C SER A 154 8.00 15.74 11.30
N GLY A 155 9.34 15.74 11.33
CA GLY A 155 10.15 14.73 12.03
C GLY A 155 9.89 13.28 11.64
N GLY A 156 9.46 13.04 10.39
CA GLY A 156 9.11 11.71 9.89
C GLY A 156 10.24 10.68 10.03
N THR A 157 9.88 9.41 10.14
CA THR A 157 10.80 8.28 10.07
C THR A 157 10.89 7.76 8.63
N ARG A 158 12.11 7.52 8.13
CA ARG A 158 12.31 6.92 6.81
C ARG A 158 12.18 5.40 6.88
N LEU A 159 11.24 4.83 6.14
CA LEU A 159 11.18 3.40 5.90
C LEU A 159 12.41 2.95 5.10
N ARG A 160 13.07 1.90 5.58
CA ARG A 160 14.25 1.28 4.94
C ARG A 160 13.93 -0.16 4.57
N SER A 161 14.47 -0.61 3.44
CA SER A 161 14.41 -2.02 3.06
C SER A 161 15.07 -2.90 4.12
N THR A 162 14.52 -4.10 4.31
CA THR A 162 14.99 -5.14 5.23
C THR A 162 15.02 -6.48 4.50
N ARG A 163 15.44 -7.56 5.17
CA ARG A 163 15.36 -8.94 4.64
C ARG A 163 13.93 -9.41 4.27
N HIS A 164 12.88 -8.70 4.68
CA HIS A 164 11.47 -9.06 4.48
C HIS A 164 10.65 -7.98 3.77
N LEU A 165 11.22 -6.81 3.51
CA LEU A 165 10.54 -5.65 2.95
C LEU A 165 11.48 -4.93 1.99
N GLU A 166 11.04 -4.68 0.76
CA GLU A 166 11.77 -3.91 -0.24
C GLU A 166 11.00 -2.61 -0.50
N VAL A 167 11.64 -1.47 -0.22
CA VAL A 167 11.13 -0.17 -0.66
C VAL A 167 11.39 -0.04 -2.16
N ARG A 168 10.35 0.22 -2.95
CA ARG A 168 10.43 0.42 -4.41
C ARG A 168 11.45 1.52 -4.74
N PRO A 169 12.38 1.31 -5.67
CA PRO A 169 13.30 2.36 -6.12
C PRO A 169 12.55 3.64 -6.53
N GLY A 170 13.03 4.80 -6.08
CA GLY A 170 12.40 6.10 -6.32
C GLY A 170 11.19 6.43 -5.43
N ALA A 171 10.75 5.53 -4.55
CA ALA A 171 9.59 5.80 -3.70
C ALA A 171 9.86 6.85 -2.61
N ARG A 172 8.86 7.69 -2.33
CA ARG A 172 8.90 8.65 -1.22
C ARG A 172 8.58 7.90 0.08
N ALA A 173 9.61 7.58 0.85
CA ALA A 173 9.53 6.55 1.89
C ALA A 173 9.56 7.12 3.33
N TRP A 174 8.84 8.20 3.62
CA TRP A 174 8.75 8.79 4.96
C TRP A 174 7.35 8.67 5.55
N GLY A 175 7.25 8.37 6.85
CA GLY A 175 5.98 8.30 7.55
C GLY A 175 6.14 8.47 9.05
N VAL A 176 5.03 8.44 9.80
CA VAL A 176 5.09 8.39 11.26
C VAL A 176 5.65 7.03 11.73
N PRO A 177 6.34 6.95 12.89
CA PRO A 177 6.94 5.70 13.37
C PRO A 177 5.96 4.51 13.44
N GLN A 178 4.69 4.77 13.78
CA GLN A 178 3.61 3.79 13.85
C GLN A 178 3.45 3.04 12.51
N LEU A 179 3.33 3.79 11.41
CA LEU A 179 3.21 3.24 10.05
C LEU A 179 4.47 2.47 9.64
N VAL A 180 5.64 3.08 9.81
CA VAL A 180 6.93 2.49 9.41
C VAL A 180 7.17 1.15 10.11
N HIS A 181 6.93 1.10 11.42
CA HIS A 181 7.10 -0.13 12.19
C HIS A 181 6.00 -1.16 11.92
N ALA A 182 4.76 -0.74 11.65
CA ALA A 182 3.66 -1.64 11.27
C ALA A 182 3.98 -2.39 9.95
N LEU A 183 4.46 -1.67 8.94
CA LEU A 183 4.90 -2.27 7.66
C LEU A 183 6.02 -3.31 7.87
N GLN A 184 7.01 -2.98 8.71
CA GLN A 184 8.12 -3.90 9.03
C GLN A 184 7.67 -5.13 9.83
N ARG A 185 6.77 -4.96 10.80
CA ARG A 185 6.19 -6.07 11.58
C ARG A 185 5.33 -6.97 10.69
N ALA A 186 4.41 -6.42 9.91
CA ALA A 186 3.54 -7.18 9.02
C ALA A 186 4.34 -7.97 7.97
N ALA A 187 5.34 -7.34 7.33
CA ALA A 187 6.25 -8.02 6.41
C ALA A 187 7.01 -9.18 7.08
N THR A 188 7.45 -9.00 8.33
CA THR A 188 8.10 -10.04 9.13
C THR A 188 7.15 -11.19 9.46
N GLN A 189 5.90 -10.90 9.81
CA GLN A 189 4.88 -11.91 10.12
C GLN A 189 4.49 -12.74 8.90
N VAL A 190 4.33 -12.12 7.71
CA VAL A 190 4.11 -12.86 6.46
C VAL A 190 5.29 -13.78 6.15
N ASN A 191 6.54 -13.29 6.29
CA ASN A 191 7.71 -14.12 6.06
C ASN A 191 7.82 -15.27 7.07
N LYS A 192 7.55 -15.02 8.37
CA LYS A 192 7.53 -16.04 9.42
C LYS A 192 6.52 -17.17 9.14
N LYS A 193 5.34 -16.83 8.61
CA LYS A 193 4.26 -17.79 8.34
C LYS A 193 4.43 -18.56 7.03
N HIS A 194 5.00 -17.93 5.99
CA HIS A 194 4.99 -18.48 4.62
C HIS A 194 6.37 -18.72 4.00
N GLY A 195 7.44 -18.24 4.64
CA GLY A 195 8.80 -18.24 4.10
C GLY A 195 8.96 -17.40 2.83
N ARG A 196 10.21 -17.04 2.49
CA ARG A 196 10.61 -16.46 1.18
C ARG A 196 9.71 -15.32 0.67
N SER A 197 9.15 -14.53 1.59
CA SER A 197 8.17 -13.48 1.30
C SER A 197 8.80 -12.12 1.55
N VAL A 198 8.87 -11.28 0.53
CA VAL A 198 9.40 -9.91 0.61
C VAL A 198 8.28 -8.96 0.21
N LEU A 199 7.86 -8.08 1.12
CA LEU A 199 6.83 -7.08 0.87
C LEU A 199 7.39 -5.96 -0.02
N LEU A 200 6.78 -5.68 -1.17
CA LEU A 200 7.15 -4.50 -1.96
C LEU A 200 6.32 -3.30 -1.48
N VAL A 201 6.96 -2.30 -0.91
CA VAL A 201 6.31 -1.05 -0.47
C VAL A 201 6.62 0.07 -1.45
N GLY A 202 5.58 0.76 -1.90
CA GLY A 202 5.69 1.92 -2.79
C GLY A 202 5.80 3.21 -1.99
N ASP A 203 4.99 4.19 -2.36
CA ASP A 203 5.06 5.52 -1.76
C ASP A 203 4.39 5.57 -0.39
N LEU A 204 5.06 6.21 0.55
CA LEU A 204 4.47 6.83 1.75
C LEU A 204 4.46 8.34 1.46
N SER A 205 4.89 9.19 2.40
CA SER A 205 5.04 10.63 2.22
C SER A 205 6.45 11.05 1.80
N SER A 206 6.53 12.28 1.26
CA SER A 206 7.76 13.09 1.26
C SER A 206 8.26 13.36 2.68
N GLN A 207 9.54 13.73 2.84
CA GLN A 207 10.16 13.94 4.15
C GLN A 207 9.46 15.02 5.00
N GLY A 208 8.96 16.08 4.36
CA GLY A 208 8.15 17.15 4.97
C GLY A 208 6.64 16.94 4.83
N GLY A 209 6.19 15.83 4.24
CA GLY A 209 4.81 15.65 3.79
C GLY A 209 4.47 16.56 2.63
N GLY A 210 3.23 17.09 2.61
CA GLY A 210 2.73 17.96 1.55
C GLY A 210 2.28 17.21 0.30
N GLU A 211 1.77 17.95 -0.69
CA GLU A 211 1.32 17.42 -1.99
C GLU A 211 2.39 16.56 -2.68
N LEU A 212 1.92 15.57 -3.44
CA LEU A 212 2.75 14.49 -3.93
C LEU A 212 2.28 14.04 -5.31
N ASP A 213 3.14 14.20 -6.33
CA ASP A 213 2.75 13.94 -7.73
C ASP A 213 2.21 12.52 -7.94
N GLY A 214 1.08 12.43 -8.65
CA GLY A 214 0.36 11.18 -8.90
C GLY A 214 -0.47 10.66 -7.71
N HIS A 215 -0.44 11.34 -6.57
CA HIS A 215 -1.15 10.97 -5.34
C HIS A 215 -2.13 12.05 -4.92
N ARG A 216 -3.23 11.64 -4.28
CA ARG A 216 -4.25 12.56 -3.76
C ARG A 216 -4.17 12.73 -2.24
N SER A 217 -3.75 11.69 -1.51
CA SER A 217 -3.35 11.80 -0.10
C SER A 217 -1.82 11.72 0.05
N HIS A 218 -1.29 10.94 0.99
CA HIS A 218 0.15 10.77 1.25
C HIS A 218 0.85 12.04 1.76
N GLN A 219 0.11 13.02 2.28
CA GLN A 219 0.70 14.29 2.72
C GLN A 219 1.15 14.30 4.19
N THR A 220 0.71 13.35 5.02
CA THR A 220 0.84 13.43 6.50
C THR A 220 1.60 12.27 7.16
N GLY A 221 2.21 11.39 6.38
CA GLY A 221 3.00 10.26 6.87
C GLY A 221 2.16 9.07 7.38
N ARG A 222 0.87 9.03 7.07
CA ARG A 222 -0.08 7.99 7.50
C ARG A 222 -0.59 7.06 6.40
N ASP A 223 -0.27 7.35 5.14
CA ASP A 223 -0.60 6.51 3.98
C ASP A 223 0.62 5.70 3.51
N ALA A 224 0.38 4.52 2.93
CA ALA A 224 1.40 3.70 2.27
C ALA A 224 0.84 2.84 1.12
N ASP A 225 1.49 2.87 -0.04
CA ASP A 225 1.25 1.89 -1.09
C ASP A 225 1.90 0.55 -0.75
N ILE A 226 1.16 -0.55 -0.84
CA ILE A 226 1.68 -1.89 -0.55
C ILE A 226 1.36 -2.84 -1.70
N GLY A 227 2.38 -3.25 -2.44
CA GLY A 227 2.26 -4.19 -3.55
C GLY A 227 1.85 -5.58 -3.06
N PHE A 228 0.94 -6.22 -3.78
CA PHE A 228 0.48 -7.57 -3.45
C PHE A 228 1.58 -8.62 -3.54
N TYR A 229 1.49 -9.64 -2.70
CA TYR A 229 2.25 -10.87 -2.89
C TYR A 229 1.74 -11.64 -4.11
N GLY A 230 2.67 -12.02 -4.98
CA GLY A 230 2.43 -12.87 -6.14
C GLY A 230 3.04 -14.25 -5.98
N MET A 231 2.46 -15.23 -6.67
CA MET A 231 2.99 -16.60 -6.80
C MET A 231 3.02 -17.04 -8.27
N ASN A 232 3.83 -18.05 -8.58
CA ASN A 232 3.84 -18.67 -9.91
C ASN A 232 2.82 -19.83 -9.99
N SER A 233 2.70 -20.46 -11.16
CA SER A 233 1.82 -21.61 -11.42
C SER A 233 2.08 -22.84 -10.51
N LYS A 234 3.22 -22.91 -9.82
CA LYS A 234 3.57 -23.97 -8.86
C LYS A 234 3.33 -23.54 -7.40
N GLY A 235 2.60 -22.44 -7.16
CA GLY A 235 2.33 -21.90 -5.82
C GLY A 235 3.55 -21.35 -5.08
N LYS A 236 4.70 -21.19 -5.75
CA LYS A 236 5.92 -20.65 -5.14
C LYS A 236 5.88 -19.11 -5.17
N PRO A 237 6.28 -18.42 -4.08
CA PRO A 237 6.26 -16.96 -4.02
C PRO A 237 7.20 -16.34 -5.05
N VAL A 238 6.79 -15.19 -5.57
CA VAL A 238 7.51 -14.38 -6.54
C VAL A 238 7.80 -13.02 -5.92
N GLN A 239 9.08 -12.63 -5.88
CA GLN A 239 9.46 -11.28 -5.46
C GLN A 239 9.20 -10.32 -6.63
N LEU A 240 8.11 -9.56 -6.54
CA LEU A 240 7.77 -8.54 -7.53
C LEU A 240 8.66 -7.31 -7.36
N LYS A 241 9.06 -6.71 -8.48
CA LYS A 241 9.86 -5.46 -8.52
C LYS A 241 9.05 -4.22 -8.93
N ARG A 242 7.77 -4.43 -9.24
CA ARG A 242 6.76 -3.40 -9.55
C ARG A 242 5.41 -3.87 -9.01
N PHE A 243 4.45 -2.96 -8.88
CA PHE A 243 3.07 -3.33 -8.64
C PHE A 243 2.49 -4.03 -9.87
N VAL A 244 1.68 -5.07 -9.63
CA VAL A 244 1.08 -5.92 -10.66
C VAL A 244 -0.41 -5.92 -10.42
N ALA A 245 -1.17 -5.51 -11.43
CA ALA A 245 -2.63 -5.52 -11.45
C ALA A 245 -3.17 -6.96 -11.44
N PHE A 246 -4.28 -7.22 -10.76
CA PHE A 246 -4.93 -8.54 -10.73
C PHE A 246 -6.44 -8.44 -10.93
N ASP A 247 -7.00 -9.36 -11.73
CA ASP A 247 -8.45 -9.50 -11.89
C ASP A 247 -9.11 -10.26 -10.71
N SER A 248 -10.44 -10.39 -10.74
CA SER A 248 -11.21 -11.15 -9.74
C SER A 248 -10.80 -12.62 -9.65
N ALA A 249 -10.41 -13.22 -10.78
CA ALA A 249 -9.88 -14.58 -10.84
C ALA A 249 -8.45 -14.68 -10.27
N GLY A 250 -7.78 -13.58 -9.97
CA GLY A 250 -6.41 -13.51 -9.44
C GLY A 250 -5.34 -13.70 -10.52
N ALA A 251 -5.67 -13.48 -11.80
CA ALA A 251 -4.71 -13.44 -12.90
C ALA A 251 -4.05 -12.05 -12.98
N ALA A 252 -2.75 -12.00 -13.25
CA ALA A 252 -2.08 -10.73 -13.49
C ALA A 252 -2.60 -10.05 -14.77
N ARG A 253 -3.02 -8.79 -14.66
CA ARG A 253 -3.34 -7.94 -15.82
C ARG A 253 -2.04 -7.31 -16.32
N GLY A 254 -1.69 -7.58 -17.58
CA GLY A 254 -0.42 -7.13 -18.18
C GLY A 254 0.78 -7.99 -17.75
N THR A 255 1.92 -7.36 -17.49
CA THR A 255 3.21 -8.04 -17.33
C THR A 255 3.68 -8.04 -15.87
N PRO A 256 4.12 -9.18 -15.30
CA PRO A 256 4.17 -10.53 -15.88
C PRO A 256 2.83 -11.27 -15.80
N SER A 257 2.29 -11.72 -16.94
CA SER A 257 1.00 -12.42 -17.04
C SER A 257 0.98 -13.81 -16.37
N TRP A 258 2.14 -14.41 -16.13
CA TRP A 258 2.29 -15.72 -15.48
C TRP A 258 2.20 -15.67 -13.95
N VAL A 259 2.14 -14.48 -13.33
CA VAL A 259 1.97 -14.32 -11.89
C VAL A 259 0.49 -14.40 -11.52
N ARG A 260 0.23 -15.00 -10.36
CA ARG A 260 -1.08 -15.15 -9.74
C ARG A 260 -1.10 -14.45 -8.39
N PHE A 261 -2.24 -13.88 -8.02
CA PHE A 261 -2.43 -13.27 -6.70
C PHE A 261 -2.33 -14.34 -5.60
N ASP A 262 -1.47 -14.13 -4.60
CA ASP A 262 -1.27 -15.09 -3.50
C ASP A 262 -2.25 -14.80 -2.35
N ASP A 263 -3.40 -15.46 -2.34
CA ASP A 263 -4.44 -15.27 -1.33
C ASP A 263 -3.94 -15.47 0.10
N ALA A 264 -3.03 -16.45 0.31
CA ALA A 264 -2.58 -16.83 1.64
C ALA A 264 -1.61 -15.81 2.25
N ARG A 265 -0.68 -15.29 1.44
CA ARG A 265 0.26 -14.24 1.85
C ARG A 265 -0.42 -12.90 1.97
N ASN A 266 -1.28 -12.52 1.02
CA ASN A 266 -2.03 -11.25 1.10
C ASN A 266 -3.03 -11.25 2.26
N TRP A 267 -3.75 -12.34 2.53
CA TRP A 267 -4.59 -12.43 3.74
C TRP A 267 -3.76 -12.31 5.03
N THR A 268 -2.57 -12.91 5.06
CA THR A 268 -1.69 -12.81 6.24
C THR A 268 -1.15 -11.40 6.44
N LEU A 269 -0.90 -10.65 5.36
CA LEU A 269 -0.57 -9.23 5.42
C LEU A 269 -1.73 -8.42 6.03
N VAL A 270 -2.96 -8.60 5.51
CA VAL A 270 -4.18 -7.96 6.04
C VAL A 270 -4.34 -8.25 7.53
N ALA A 271 -4.33 -9.53 7.92
CA ALA A 271 -4.45 -9.92 9.33
C ALA A 271 -3.35 -9.32 10.20
N SER A 272 -2.08 -9.38 9.78
CA SER A 272 -0.96 -8.83 10.55
C SER A 272 -1.03 -7.31 10.73
N LEU A 273 -1.63 -6.57 9.78
CA LEU A 273 -1.86 -5.14 9.90
C LEU A 273 -3.02 -4.82 10.86
N LEU A 274 -4.10 -5.61 10.84
CA LEU A 274 -5.30 -5.40 11.68
C LEU A 274 -5.14 -5.90 13.12
N GLU A 275 -4.24 -6.86 13.36
CA GLU A 275 -3.86 -7.35 14.69
C GLU A 275 -2.80 -6.46 15.36
N ASP A 276 -2.13 -5.59 14.59
CA ASP A 276 -1.15 -4.65 15.10
C ASP A 276 -1.81 -3.47 15.82
N ARG A 277 -1.95 -3.61 17.14
CA ARG A 277 -2.49 -2.57 18.04
C ARG A 277 -1.76 -1.23 17.98
N SER A 278 -0.53 -1.18 17.47
CA SER A 278 0.23 0.06 17.30
C SER A 278 0.09 0.67 15.90
N ALA A 279 -0.48 -0.06 14.94
CA ALA A 279 -0.77 0.44 13.60
C ALA A 279 -2.06 1.27 13.58
N SER A 280 -3.12 0.82 14.26
CA SER A 280 -4.46 1.45 14.22
C SER A 280 -4.92 1.72 12.77
N VAL A 281 -5.01 0.65 11.97
CA VAL A 281 -5.45 0.72 10.57
C VAL A 281 -6.85 1.34 10.48
N ARG A 282 -6.97 2.44 9.74
CA ARG A 282 -8.24 3.12 9.45
C ARG A 282 -8.87 2.58 8.18
N TYR A 283 -8.08 2.49 7.11
CA TYR A 283 -8.49 1.97 5.80
C TYR A 283 -7.39 1.11 5.18
N LEU A 284 -7.80 0.13 4.38
CA LEU A 284 -6.95 -0.62 3.48
C LEU A 284 -7.64 -0.68 2.10
N ILE A 285 -7.47 0.37 1.31
CA ILE A 285 -8.16 0.56 0.04
C ILE A 285 -7.66 -0.46 -0.97
N VAL A 286 -8.59 -1.17 -1.60
CA VAL A 286 -8.33 -2.25 -2.57
C VAL A 286 -9.53 -2.44 -3.49
N SER A 287 -9.31 -2.85 -4.74
CA SER A 287 -10.38 -3.10 -5.70
C SER A 287 -11.45 -4.04 -5.15
N SER A 288 -12.71 -3.78 -5.48
CA SER A 288 -13.86 -4.56 -4.99
C SER A 288 -13.74 -6.06 -5.29
N ALA A 289 -13.17 -6.39 -6.45
CA ALA A 289 -12.85 -7.76 -6.86
C ALA A 289 -11.86 -8.46 -5.90
N LEU A 290 -10.75 -7.80 -5.55
CA LEU A 290 -9.73 -8.39 -4.68
C LEU A 290 -10.15 -8.36 -3.20
N ARG A 291 -10.93 -7.35 -2.77
CA ARG A 291 -11.63 -7.35 -1.47
C ARG A 291 -12.51 -8.58 -1.30
N ALA A 292 -13.42 -8.82 -2.25
CA ALA A 292 -14.33 -9.96 -2.22
C ALA A 292 -13.56 -11.30 -2.23
N ARG A 293 -12.49 -11.38 -3.04
CA ARG A 293 -11.60 -12.54 -3.11
C ARG A 293 -10.94 -12.87 -1.75
N LEU A 294 -10.39 -11.86 -1.07
CA LEU A 294 -9.72 -12.00 0.23
C LEU A 294 -10.71 -12.39 1.34
N LEU A 295 -11.87 -11.74 1.41
CA LEU A 295 -12.91 -12.09 2.38
C LEU A 295 -13.45 -13.51 2.16
N ALA A 296 -13.66 -13.91 0.90
CA ALA A 296 -14.04 -15.28 0.57
C ALA A 296 -12.94 -16.30 0.91
N TYR A 297 -11.66 -15.96 0.72
CA TYR A 297 -10.54 -16.80 1.18
C TYR A 297 -10.55 -16.96 2.71
N ALA A 298 -10.73 -15.86 3.44
CA ALA A 298 -10.76 -15.84 4.90
C ALA A 298 -11.91 -16.69 5.46
N ALA A 299 -13.12 -16.52 4.94
CA ALA A 299 -14.28 -17.33 5.29
C ALA A 299 -14.03 -18.83 5.03
N ARG A 300 -13.50 -19.20 3.85
CA ARG A 300 -13.11 -20.60 3.55
C ARG A 300 -12.03 -21.16 4.48
N LYS A 301 -11.19 -20.29 5.06
CA LYS A 301 -10.16 -20.67 6.05
C LYS A 301 -10.68 -20.65 7.50
N LYS A 302 -11.97 -20.39 7.73
CA LYS A 302 -12.59 -20.33 9.06
C LYS A 302 -11.82 -19.42 10.02
N VAL A 303 -11.43 -18.24 9.55
CA VAL A 303 -10.83 -17.22 10.42
C VAL A 303 -11.85 -16.80 11.51
N PRO A 304 -11.39 -16.32 12.68
CA PRO A 304 -12.29 -15.75 13.69
C PRO A 304 -13.18 -14.65 13.11
N GLN A 305 -14.46 -14.66 13.50
CA GLN A 305 -15.45 -13.75 12.94
C GLN A 305 -15.10 -12.28 13.21
N ASP A 306 -14.54 -11.96 14.39
CA ASP A 306 -14.08 -10.61 14.73
C ASP A 306 -13.00 -10.08 13.79
N LEU A 307 -12.13 -10.95 13.29
CA LEU A 307 -11.07 -10.58 12.34
C LEU A 307 -11.65 -10.45 10.93
N LEU A 308 -12.63 -11.28 10.57
CA LEU A 308 -13.34 -11.18 9.30
C LEU A 308 -14.13 -9.86 9.22
N ASP A 309 -14.84 -9.49 10.28
CA ASP A 309 -15.63 -8.27 10.36
C ASP A 309 -14.74 -7.03 10.35
N ARG A 310 -13.65 -7.02 11.13
CA ARG A 310 -12.65 -5.95 11.10
C ARG A 310 -11.99 -5.83 9.72
N ALA A 311 -11.70 -6.94 9.04
CA ALA A 311 -11.16 -6.91 7.69
C ALA A 311 -12.19 -6.42 6.65
N ALA A 312 -13.46 -6.79 6.79
CA ALA A 312 -14.54 -6.31 5.93
C ALA A 312 -14.80 -4.80 6.11
N ALA A 313 -14.69 -4.27 7.33
CA ALA A 313 -14.83 -2.85 7.63
C ALA A 313 -13.60 -2.02 7.19
N ALA A 314 -12.38 -2.50 7.44
CA ALA A 314 -11.15 -1.78 7.11
C ALA A 314 -10.82 -1.83 5.62
N MET A 315 -11.04 -2.96 4.93
CA MET A 315 -10.90 -3.01 3.48
C MET A 315 -12.07 -2.28 2.82
N ILE A 316 -11.80 -1.12 2.24
CA ILE A 316 -12.78 -0.34 1.46
C ILE A 316 -12.41 -0.38 -0.02
N SER A 317 -13.36 -0.08 -0.90
CA SER A 317 -13.17 -0.18 -2.35
C SER A 317 -13.68 1.07 -3.07
N PRO A 318 -12.88 1.66 -3.97
CA PRO A 318 -13.32 2.75 -4.84
C PRO A 318 -14.38 2.27 -5.84
N ARG A 319 -15.31 3.15 -6.25
CA ARG A 319 -16.35 2.81 -7.24
C ARG A 319 -15.80 2.55 -8.64
N ASP A 320 -14.69 3.18 -9.00
CA ASP A 320 -14.08 3.06 -10.32
C ASP A 320 -13.31 1.74 -10.53
N GLY A 321 -13.19 0.92 -9.48
CA GLY A 321 -12.48 -0.36 -9.55
C GLY A 321 -10.95 -0.23 -9.58
N SER A 322 -10.41 0.94 -9.24
CA SER A 322 -8.98 1.15 -9.01
C SER A 322 -8.44 0.33 -7.83
N HIS A 323 -7.15 0.48 -7.51
CA HIS A 323 -6.47 -0.26 -6.44
C HIS A 323 -6.48 -1.78 -6.62
N ASP A 324 -6.37 -2.24 -7.87
CA ASP A 324 -6.24 -3.66 -8.22
C ASP A 324 -4.78 -4.12 -8.40
N ASN A 325 -3.81 -3.21 -8.22
CA ASN A 325 -2.37 -3.51 -8.31
C ASN A 325 -1.57 -3.33 -7.00
N HIS A 326 -2.19 -2.73 -5.98
CA HIS A 326 -1.65 -2.55 -4.63
C HIS A 326 -2.79 -2.36 -3.62
N PHE A 327 -2.51 -2.55 -2.33
CA PHE A 327 -3.31 -1.95 -1.26
C PHE A 327 -2.81 -0.52 -1.01
N HIS A 328 -3.73 0.44 -0.83
CA HIS A 328 -3.41 1.72 -0.20
C HIS A 328 -3.79 1.61 1.28
N LEU A 329 -2.79 1.52 2.16
CA LEU A 329 -2.99 1.52 3.62
C LEU A 329 -3.10 2.95 4.13
N ARG A 330 -4.08 3.24 4.99
CA ARG A 330 -4.12 4.43 5.85
C ARG A 330 -4.25 4.03 7.31
N ILE A 331 -3.38 4.58 8.16
CA ILE A 331 -3.54 4.50 9.62
C ILE A 331 -4.31 5.72 10.17
N ALA A 332 -5.00 5.49 11.29
CA ALA A 332 -5.66 6.54 12.07
C ALA A 332 -4.64 7.60 12.54
N CYS A 333 -5.15 8.77 12.95
CA CYS A 333 -4.35 9.75 13.65
C CYS A 333 -3.73 9.14 14.91
N PRO A 334 -2.41 9.17 15.09
CA PRO A 334 -1.80 8.72 16.33
C PRO A 334 -2.34 9.51 17.52
N GLU A 335 -2.68 8.83 18.62
CA GLU A 335 -3.33 9.44 19.78
C GLU A 335 -2.58 10.65 20.33
N ALA A 336 -1.24 10.59 20.35
CA ALA A 336 -0.36 11.68 20.77
C ALA A 336 -0.37 12.92 19.83
N MET A 337 -1.10 12.86 18.71
CA MET A 337 -1.25 13.93 17.71
C MET A 337 -2.73 14.37 17.56
N ARG A 338 -3.61 13.91 18.45
CA ARG A 338 -5.02 14.31 18.50
C ARG A 338 -5.13 15.83 18.62
N GLY A 339 -5.95 16.45 17.76
CA GLY A 339 -6.12 17.91 17.67
C GLY A 339 -5.19 18.61 16.67
N ALA A 340 -4.07 18.00 16.28
CA ALA A 340 -3.20 18.49 15.20
C ALA A 340 -3.36 17.67 13.90
N CYS A 341 -3.65 16.38 14.04
CA CYS A 341 -3.99 15.48 12.95
C CYS A 341 -5.51 15.48 12.70
N THR A 342 -5.91 15.55 11.43
CA THR A 342 -7.31 15.39 10.97
C THR A 342 -7.46 14.02 10.34
N GLU A 343 -8.41 13.21 10.81
CA GLU A 343 -8.55 11.81 10.36
C GLU A 343 -8.80 11.68 8.86
N GLU A 344 -9.89 12.30 8.41
CA GLU A 344 -10.46 12.07 7.08
C GLU A 344 -9.94 13.06 6.03
N SER A 345 -9.95 12.64 4.77
CA SER A 345 -9.63 13.50 3.61
C SER A 345 -10.66 14.63 3.47
N PHE A 346 -10.21 15.85 3.18
CA PHE A 346 -11.12 16.91 2.77
C PHE A 346 -11.79 16.53 1.44
N GLN A 347 -13.11 16.67 1.40
CA GLN A 347 -13.87 16.49 0.17
C GLN A 347 -13.41 17.53 -0.87
N ARG A 348 -13.26 17.12 -2.13
CA ARG A 348 -13.32 18.09 -3.23
C ARG A 348 -14.75 18.58 -3.32
N SER A 349 -14.95 19.88 -3.18
CA SER A 349 -16.22 20.52 -3.52
C SER A 349 -16.56 20.18 -4.98
N SER A 350 -17.63 19.43 -5.19
CA SER A 350 -18.18 19.23 -6.53
C SER A 350 -18.53 20.60 -7.13
N PRO A 351 -18.34 20.87 -8.44
CA PRO A 351 -18.69 22.15 -9.06
C PRO A 351 -20.21 22.48 -9.10
N ARG A 352 -21.03 21.78 -8.32
CA ARG A 352 -22.44 22.12 -8.08
C ARG A 352 -22.58 22.49 -6.61
N GLY A 353 -23.10 23.69 -6.35
CA GLY A 353 -23.56 24.06 -5.02
C GLY A 353 -24.61 23.07 -4.52
N ASP A 354 -24.68 22.87 -3.21
CA ASP A 354 -25.53 23.70 -2.34
C ASP A 354 -25.17 23.39 -0.88
N GLY A 355 -25.47 24.32 0.03
CA GLY A 355 -24.88 24.38 1.39
C GLY A 355 -25.38 23.35 2.40
N ALA A 356 -25.19 22.05 2.14
CA ALA A 356 -25.42 20.99 3.12
C ALA A 356 -24.19 20.76 4.03
N ALA A 357 -24.42 20.51 5.31
CA ALA A 357 -23.36 20.21 6.28
C ALA A 357 -22.65 18.86 5.94
N PRO A 358 -21.35 18.71 6.24
CA PRO A 358 -20.59 17.53 5.85
C PRO A 358 -21.01 16.29 6.64
N ALA A 359 -21.66 15.34 5.96
CA ALA A 359 -21.85 13.98 6.45
C ALA A 359 -20.56 13.15 6.31
N ALA A 360 -20.45 12.05 7.08
CA ALA A 360 -19.34 11.12 6.98
C ALA A 360 -19.25 10.50 5.56
N ALA A 361 -18.06 10.51 4.97
CA ALA A 361 -17.91 10.25 3.54
C ALA A 361 -18.01 8.76 3.15
N PRO A 362 -18.61 8.42 2.00
CA PRO A 362 -18.50 7.09 1.41
C PRO A 362 -17.06 6.81 0.94
N ALA A 363 -16.73 5.53 0.72
CA ALA A 363 -15.40 5.03 0.36
C ALA A 363 -14.75 5.74 -0.85
N ASP A 364 -15.60 6.30 -1.71
CA ASP A 364 -15.31 6.87 -3.03
C ASP A 364 -14.53 8.21 -2.99
N ILE A 365 -14.34 8.81 -1.81
CA ILE A 365 -13.81 10.18 -1.65
C ILE A 365 -12.61 10.24 -0.69
N TYR A 366 -12.01 9.08 -0.34
CA TYR A 366 -10.75 9.03 0.42
C TYR A 366 -9.49 9.22 -0.45
N GLU A 367 -9.70 9.24 -1.77
CA GLU A 367 -8.77 9.61 -2.85
C GLU A 367 -8.98 11.07 -3.31
#